data_AF-A0A2G2LLF5-F1
#
_entry.id   AF-A0A2G2LLF5-F1
#
_cell.length_a   1.000
_cell.length_b   1.000
_cell.length_c   1.000
_cell.angle_alpha   90.00
_cell.angle_beta   90.00
_cell.angle_gamma   90.00
#
_symmetry.space_group_name_H-M   'P 1'
#
loop_
_entity.id
_entity.type
_entity.pdbx_description
1 polymer ?
#
loop_
_entity_poly.entity_id
_entity_poly.type
_entity_poly.pdbx_seq_one_letter_code
_entity_poly.pdbx_strand_id
1 'polypeptide(L)' 'MTSQNLLEVSARLQEAVERITDPPDNAEDIYDRFEMTAIAILDSEHENYPEGDLSRHLEAILSAKRRGLGLEPFGEI' A
#
# COMPACT_ATOMS: atom_id res chain seq x y z
N MET A 1 -11.91 8.49 16.01
CA MET A 1 -12.16 7.89 14.68
C MET A 1 -10.80 7.51 14.11
N THR A 2 -10.37 6.26 14.30
CA THR A 2 -9.02 5.85 13.88
C THR A 2 -9.04 4.52 13.12
N SER A 3 -9.87 3.56 13.53
CA SER A 3 -9.89 2.24 12.86
C SER A 3 -10.71 2.19 11.57
N GLN A 4 -11.81 2.95 11.45
CA GLN A 4 -12.67 2.91 10.26
C GLN A 4 -12.03 3.61 9.05
N ASN A 5 -11.45 4.79 9.27
CA ASN A 5 -10.78 5.55 8.21
C ASN A 5 -9.59 4.78 7.59
N LEU A 6 -8.79 4.12 8.43
CA LEU A 6 -7.68 3.28 7.94
C LEU A 6 -8.17 2.06 7.15
N LEU A 7 -9.30 1.47 7.55
CA LEU A 7 -9.96 0.41 6.79
C LEU A 7 -10.45 0.91 5.42
N GLU A 8 -11.03 2.10 5.34
CA GLU A 8 -11.44 2.71 4.07
C GLU A 8 -10.23 2.99 3.17
N VAL A 9 -9.13 3.49 3.71
CA VAL A 9 -7.87 3.66 2.97
C VAL A 9 -7.38 2.34 2.41
N SER A 10 -7.39 1.27 3.21
CA SER A 10 -6.95 -0.05 2.77
C SER A 10 -7.83 -0.61 1.64
N ALA A 11 -9.15 -0.39 1.71
CA ALA A 11 -10.07 -0.81 0.67
C ALA A 11 -9.89 0.01 -0.62
N ARG A 12 -9.70 1.34 -0.50
CA ARG A 12 -9.42 2.22 -1.63
C ARG A 12 -8.12 1.86 -2.34
N LEU A 13 -7.09 1.55 -1.57
CA LEU A 13 -5.80 1.12 -2.08
C LEU A 13 -5.93 -0.18 -2.89
N GLN A 14 -6.68 -1.16 -2.38
CA GLN A 14 -6.95 -2.39 -3.13
C GLN A 14 -7.77 -2.11 -4.40
N GLU A 15 -8.86 -1.36 -4.30
CA GLU A 15 -9.72 -1.01 -5.44
C GLU A 15 -8.94 -0.27 -6.54
N ALA A 16 -8.07 0.66 -6.15
CA ALA A 16 -7.25 1.43 -7.09
C ALA A 16 -6.23 0.54 -7.81
N VAL A 17 -5.60 -0.41 -7.11
CA VAL A 17 -4.71 -1.39 -7.75
C VAL A 17 -5.49 -2.35 -8.65
N GLU A 18 -6.67 -2.80 -8.24
CA GLU A 18 -7.55 -3.67 -9.05
C GLU A 18 -8.10 -2.96 -10.30
N ARG A 19 -8.25 -1.63 -10.26
CA ARG A 19 -8.63 -0.82 -11.43
C ARG A 19 -7.52 -0.70 -12.47
N ILE A 20 -6.28 -1.04 -12.13
CA ILE A 20 -5.19 -1.07 -13.10
C ILE A 20 -5.44 -2.25 -14.03
N THR A 21 -5.95 -1.96 -15.23
CA THR A 21 -6.32 -2.94 -16.26
C THR A 21 -5.14 -3.65 -16.90
N ASP A 22 -3.94 -3.13 -16.72
CA ASP A 22 -2.71 -3.76 -17.18
C ASP A 22 -2.45 -5.03 -16.34
N PRO A 23 -2.12 -6.19 -16.91
CA PRO A 23 -1.79 -7.36 -16.12
C PRO A 23 -0.40 -7.19 -15.48
N PRO A 24 -0.22 -7.48 -14.18
CA PRO A 24 1.10 -7.41 -13.59
C PRO A 24 2.02 -8.46 -14.20
N ASP A 25 3.21 -8.03 -14.63
CA ASP A 25 4.19 -8.90 -15.30
C ASP A 25 4.90 -9.82 -14.31
N ASN A 26 5.16 -9.32 -13.09
CA ASN A 26 5.80 -10.06 -12.02
C ASN A 26 5.36 -9.57 -10.64
N ALA A 27 5.85 -10.22 -9.58
CA ALA A 27 5.56 -9.83 -8.22
C ALA A 27 5.99 -8.40 -7.90
N GLU A 28 7.14 -7.95 -8.42
CA GLU A 28 7.66 -6.58 -8.21
C GLU A 28 6.72 -5.54 -8.82
N ASP A 29 6.14 -5.81 -9.98
CA ASP A 29 5.17 -4.96 -10.67
C ASP A 29 3.87 -4.84 -9.85
N ILE A 30 3.41 -5.93 -9.23
CA ILE A 30 2.31 -5.88 -8.26
C ILE A 30 2.68 -4.94 -7.12
N TYR A 31 3.87 -5.10 -6.54
CA TYR A 31 4.30 -4.28 -5.41
C TYR A 31 4.44 -2.80 -5.78
N ASP A 32 5.01 -2.50 -6.94
CA ASP A 32 5.17 -1.13 -7.46
C ASP A 32 3.83 -0.43 -7.62
N ARG A 33 2.82 -1.11 -8.17
CA ARG A 33 1.45 -0.58 -8.25
C ARG A 33 0.86 -0.28 -6.88
N PHE A 34 1.07 -1.17 -5.91
CA PHE A 34 0.64 -0.96 -4.53
C PHE A 34 1.37 0.24 -3.91
N GLU A 35 2.67 0.38 -4.15
CA GLU A 35 3.50 1.49 -3.64
C GLU A 35 3.08 2.83 -4.25
N MET A 36 2.97 2.92 -5.57
CA MET A 36 2.50 4.12 -6.27
C MET A 36 1.12 4.55 -5.81
N THR A 37 0.20 3.59 -5.65
CA THR A 37 -1.15 3.85 -5.15
C THR A 37 -1.14 4.34 -3.70
N ALA A 38 -0.32 3.72 -2.84
CA ALA A 38 -0.15 4.15 -1.45
C ALA A 38 0.35 5.59 -1.37
N ILE A 39 1.36 5.95 -2.17
CA ILE A 39 1.91 7.32 -2.23
C ILE A 39 0.83 8.30 -2.70
N ALA A 40 0.05 7.96 -3.73
CA ALA A 40 -1.03 8.82 -4.22
C ALA A 40 -2.12 9.05 -3.17
N ILE A 41 -2.49 8.02 -2.42
CA ILE A 41 -3.45 8.14 -1.31
C ILE A 41 -2.86 8.95 -0.17
N LEU A 42 -1.59 8.75 0.17
CA LEU A 42 -0.89 9.54 1.17
C LEU A 42 -0.90 11.01 0.78
N ASP A 43 -0.50 11.36 -0.44
CA ASP A 43 -0.48 12.74 -0.91
C ASP A 43 -1.87 13.40 -0.81
N SER A 44 -2.91 12.68 -1.27
CA SER A 44 -4.28 13.19 -1.30
C SER A 44 -4.96 13.22 0.06
N GLU A 45 -4.64 12.31 0.99
CA GLU A 45 -5.37 12.17 2.25
C GLU A 45 -4.52 12.50 3.49
N HIS A 46 -3.20 12.74 3.39
CA HIS A 46 -2.36 12.95 4.61
C HIS A 46 -2.87 14.07 5.51
N GLU A 47 -3.48 15.12 4.95
CA GLU A 47 -4.05 16.24 5.70
C GLU A 47 -5.24 15.84 6.58
N ASN A 48 -5.91 14.72 6.26
CA ASN A 48 -7.04 14.18 7.01
C ASN A 48 -6.64 13.25 8.17
N TYR A 49 -5.35 12.88 8.26
CA TYR A 49 -4.83 11.98 9.27
C TYR A 49 -3.80 12.67 10.17
N PRO A 50 -3.61 12.19 11.41
CA PRO A 50 -2.49 12.63 12.22
C PRO A 50 -1.17 12.40 11.50
N GLU A 51 -0.20 13.28 11.74
CA GLU A 51 1.13 13.18 11.17
C GLU A 51 1.74 11.80 11.44
N GLY A 52 2.09 11.08 10.37
CA GLY A 52 2.73 9.77 10.46
C GLY A 52 1.78 8.56 10.61
N ASP A 53 0.50 8.75 10.94
CA ASP A 53 -0.45 7.63 11.12
C ASP A 53 -0.77 6.94 9.78
N LEU A 54 -1.12 7.74 8.76
CA LEU A 54 -1.47 7.23 7.43
C LEU A 54 -0.26 6.58 6.75
N SER A 55 0.89 7.23 6.77
CA SER A 55 2.14 6.72 6.20
C SER A 55 2.56 5.41 6.87
N ARG A 56 2.53 5.34 8.20
CA ARG A 56 2.87 4.10 8.92
C ARG A 56 1.89 2.96 8.63
N HIS A 57 0.61 3.28 8.44
CA HIS A 57 -0.39 2.27 8.06
C HIS A 57 -0.14 1.73 6.64
N LEU A 58 0.10 2.63 5.68
CA LEU A 58 0.42 2.26 4.30
C LEU A 58 1.72 1.46 4.21
N GLU A 59 2.78 1.86 4.93
CA GLU A 59 4.04 1.11 5.01
C GLU A 59 3.83 -0.31 5.57
N ALA A 60 2.95 -0.48 6.56
CA ALA A 60 2.62 -1.80 7.10
C ALA A 60 1.91 -2.68 6.07
N ILE A 61 0.99 -2.12 5.28
CA ILE A 61 0.31 -2.81 4.18
C ILE A 61 1.33 -3.23 3.11
N LEU A 62 2.19 -2.31 2.69
CA LEU A 62 3.23 -2.57 1.69
C LEU A 62 4.20 -3.65 2.17
N SER A 63 4.67 -3.57 3.42
CA SER A 63 5.55 -4.58 4.02
C SER A 63 4.90 -5.97 4.03
N ALA A 64 3.62 -6.05 4.41
CA ALA A 64 2.87 -7.30 4.37
C ALA A 64 2.70 -7.84 2.94
N LYS A 65 2.48 -6.97 1.95
CA LYS A 65 2.43 -7.38 0.54
C LYS A 65 3.76 -7.84 0.01
N ARG A 66 4.85 -7.13 0.30
CA ARG A 66 6.22 -7.52 -0.07
C ARG A 66 6.54 -8.93 0.42
N ARG A 67 6.20 -9.23 1.67
CA ARG A 67 6.29 -10.56 2.28
C ARG A 67 5.41 -11.61 1.62
N GLY A 68 4.14 -11.29 1.37
CA GLY A 68 3.21 -12.20 0.69
C GLY A 68 3.61 -12.51 -0.76
N LEU A 69 4.28 -11.58 -1.43
CA LEU A 69 4.76 -11.71 -2.80
C LEU A 69 6.15 -12.37 -2.90
N GLY A 70 6.81 -12.66 -1.77
CA GLY A 70 8.17 -13.22 -1.76
C GLY A 70 9.24 -12.23 -2.20
N LEU A 71 8.96 -10.93 -2.13
CA LEU A 71 9.86 -9.83 -2.48
C LEU A 71 10.65 -9.32 -1.27
N GLU A 72 10.52 -9.97 -0.12
CA GLU A 72 11.41 -9.72 0.99
C GLU A 72 12.84 -9.96 0.50
N PRO A 73 13.75 -8.96 0.63
CA PRO A 73 15.15 -9.26 0.41
C PRO A 73 15.46 -10.37 1.40
N PHE A 74 15.92 -11.52 0.91
CA PHE A 74 16.45 -12.56 1.77
C PHE A 74 17.43 -11.86 2.70
N GLY A 75 17.04 -11.70 3.97
CA GLY A 75 17.97 -11.23 4.97
C GLY A 75 19.12 -12.21 4.94
N GLU A 76 20.29 -11.74 4.51
CA GLU A 76 21.54 -12.41 4.79
C GLU A 76 21.54 -12.70 6.30
N ILE A 77 21.45 -13.99 6.65
CA ILE A 77 21.79 -14.51 7.98
C ILE A 77 23.14 -15.20 7.85
#